data_AF-A0A6M0GD51-F1
#
_entry.id   AF-A0A6M0GD51-F1
#
_cell.length_a   1.000
_cell.length_b   1.000
_cell.length_c   1.000
_cell.angle_alpha   90.00
_cell.angle_beta   90.00
_cell.angle_gamma   90.00
#
_symmetry.space_group_name_H-M   'P 1'
#
loop_
_entity.id
_entity.type
_entity.pdbx_description
1 polymer ?
#
loop_
_entity_poly.entity_id
_entity_poly.type
_entity_poly.pdbx_seq_one_letter_code
_entity_poly.pdbx_strand_id
1 'polypeptide(L)'
;SMVWAGPRVTQVIGEDIPLFKLLARKNNSGIPYFAILLQLAIVIVLVITASFEAVITYLGFTLTLSSFMTVLGVFIHRFKYPTVDRPYKTWGYPVTPLLFLAISLWILIFVFQDKPVESLAGLGTIALGLPVYLFAAKNKLVSSDSQD
;
A
#
# COMPACT_ATOMS: atom_id res chain seq x y z
N SER A 1 -15.43 10.94 -2.83
CA SER A 1 -15.22 9.66 -2.11
C SER A 1 -13.78 9.50 -1.61
N MET A 2 -12.75 9.47 -2.48
CA MET A 2 -11.34 9.24 -2.07
C MET A 2 -10.71 10.33 -1.17
N VAL A 3 -11.21 11.57 -1.20
CA VAL A 3 -10.74 12.67 -0.32
C VAL A 3 -10.91 12.34 1.17
N TRP A 4 -11.91 11.53 1.52
CA TRP A 4 -12.18 11.13 2.90
C TRP A 4 -11.48 9.82 3.29
N ALA A 5 -11.36 8.88 2.34
CA ALA A 5 -10.75 7.58 2.58
C ALA A 5 -9.21 7.65 2.60
N GLY A 6 -8.60 8.47 1.74
CA GLY A 6 -7.13 8.60 1.66
C GLY A 6 -6.46 8.96 2.98
N PRO A 7 -6.91 10.01 3.70
CA PRO A 7 -6.29 10.42 4.95
C PRO A 7 -6.45 9.39 6.07
N ARG A 8 -7.43 8.49 6.00
CA ARG A 8 -7.61 7.42 6.99
C ARG A 8 -6.49 6.39 6.91
N VAL A 9 -5.97 6.10 5.72
CA VAL A 9 -4.81 5.20 5.56
C VAL A 9 -3.59 5.80 6.26
N THR A 10 -3.28 7.06 5.99
CA THR A 10 -2.17 7.79 6.64
C THR A 10 -2.36 7.92 8.15
N GLN A 11 -3.60 8.11 8.62
CA GLN A 11 -3.93 8.13 10.04
C GLN A 11 -3.60 6.79 10.71
N VAL A 12 -4.04 5.66 10.13
CA VAL A 12 -3.78 4.32 10.69
C VAL A 12 -2.27 4.03 10.70
N ILE A 13 -1.54 4.43 9.65
CA ILE A 13 -0.06 4.37 9.64
C ILE A 13 0.53 5.14 10.83
N GLY A 14 -0.02 6.30 11.18
CA GLY A 14 0.40 7.07 12.34
C GLY A 14 0.02 6.45 13.69
N GLU A 15 -1.01 5.59 13.74
CA GLU A 15 -1.42 4.85 14.94
C GLU A 15 -0.51 3.66 15.18
N ASP A 16 -0.11 2.97 14.10
CA ASP A 16 0.76 1.78 14.14
C ASP A 16 2.24 2.15 14.32
N ILE A 17 2.71 3.23 13.69
CA ILE A 17 4.12 3.62 13.67
C ILE A 17 4.37 4.81 14.60
N PRO A 18 5.15 4.66 15.69
CA PRO A 18 5.38 5.73 16.66
C PRO A 18 6.08 6.96 16.06
N LEU A 19 6.91 6.77 15.03
CA LEU A 19 7.57 7.85 14.29
C LEU A 19 6.56 8.82 13.64
N PHE A 20 5.38 8.35 13.27
CA PHE A 20 4.35 9.13 12.58
C PHE A 20 3.14 9.45 13.47
N LYS A 21 3.28 9.40 14.79
CA LYS A 21 2.21 9.65 15.77
C LYS A 21 1.49 11.00 15.59
N LEU A 22 2.16 11.99 14.98
CA LEU A 22 1.55 13.26 14.62
C LEU A 22 0.40 13.11 13.60
N LEU A 23 0.49 12.15 12.68
CA LEU A 23 -0.52 11.86 11.67
C LEU A 23 -1.78 11.19 12.26
N ALA A 24 -1.65 10.54 13.42
CA ALA A 24 -2.75 9.95 14.17
C ALA A 24 -3.56 10.96 15.00
N ARG A 25 -3.10 12.21 15.15
CA ARG A 25 -3.83 13.21 15.95
C ARG A 25 -5.16 13.57 15.27
N LYS A 26 -6.24 13.37 16.02
CA LYS A 26 -7.62 13.70 15.63
C LYS A 26 -8.08 14.98 16.32
N ASN A 27 -8.89 15.78 15.64
CA ASN A 27 -9.62 16.89 16.27
C ASN A 27 -10.83 16.36 17.07
N ASN A 28 -11.52 17.25 17.80
CA ASN A 28 -12.69 16.93 18.63
C ASN A 28 -13.84 16.25 17.86
N SER A 29 -13.90 16.44 16.54
CA SER A 29 -14.86 15.77 15.64
C SER A 29 -14.34 14.45 15.04
N GLY A 30 -13.22 13.90 15.51
CA GLY A 30 -12.65 12.62 15.05
C GLY A 30 -11.94 12.67 13.69
N ILE A 31 -11.65 13.88 13.19
CA ILE A 31 -11.03 14.12 11.88
C ILE A 31 -9.50 14.21 12.02
N PRO A 32 -8.72 13.40 11.27
CA PRO A 32 -7.26 13.44 11.30
C PRO A 32 -6.71 14.59 10.44
N TYR A 33 -6.69 15.80 10.99
CA TYR A 33 -6.36 17.02 10.23
C TYR A 33 -4.93 17.03 9.68
N PHE A 34 -3.94 16.52 10.42
CA PHE A 34 -2.56 16.44 9.93
C PHE A 34 -2.41 15.48 8.73
N ALA A 35 -3.13 14.36 8.73
CA ALA A 35 -3.14 13.43 7.60
C ALA A 35 -3.74 14.07 6.34
N ILE A 36 -4.81 14.86 6.49
CA ILE A 36 -5.43 15.60 5.39
C ILE A 36 -4.47 16.65 4.83
N LEU A 37 -3.83 17.44 5.68
CA LEU A 37 -2.86 18.46 5.27
C LEU A 37 -1.66 17.86 4.54
N LEU A 38 -1.12 16.74 5.05
CA LEU A 38 -0.03 16.04 4.39
C LEU A 38 -0.44 15.55 3.00
N GLN A 39 -1.61 14.91 2.89
CA GLN A 39 -2.11 14.44 1.59
C GLN A 39 -2.31 15.61 0.62
N LEU A 40 -2.88 16.74 1.09
CA LEU A 40 -3.09 17.92 0.27
C LEU A 40 -1.76 18.53 -0.20
N ALA A 41 -0.75 18.58 0.67
CA ALA A 41 0.58 19.05 0.31
C ALA A 41 1.22 18.18 -0.79
N ILE A 42 1.15 16.84 -0.66
CA ILE A 42 1.67 15.90 -1.66
C ILE A 42 0.96 16.09 -3.00
N VAL A 43 -0.37 16.22 -2.99
CA VAL A 43 -1.16 16.43 -4.21
C VAL A 43 -0.77 17.74 -4.90
N ILE A 44 -0.65 18.84 -4.15
CA ILE A 44 -0.23 20.13 -4.72
C ILE A 44 1.15 20.03 -5.37
N VAL A 45 2.10 19.38 -4.69
CA VAL A 45 3.46 19.17 -5.24
C VAL A 45 3.41 18.35 -6.53
N LEU A 46 2.65 17.26 -6.57
CA LEU A 46 2.54 16.42 -7.77
C LEU A 46 1.86 17.15 -8.93
N VAL A 47 0.81 17.94 -8.67
CA VAL A 47 0.11 18.71 -9.69
C VAL A 47 0.99 19.79 -10.32
N ILE A 48 1.90 20.38 -9.54
CA ILE A 48 2.82 21.41 -10.04
C ILE A 48 4.02 20.79 -10.79
N THR A 49 4.52 19.63 -10.34
CA THR A 49 5.78 19.05 -10.84
C THR A 49 5.60 18.01 -11.95
N ALA A 50 4.50 17.25 -11.95
CA ALA A 50 4.34 16.09 -12.83
C ALA A 50 3.21 16.30 -13.85
N SER A 51 3.37 15.71 -15.03
CA SER A 51 2.30 15.67 -16.03
C SER A 51 1.19 14.70 -15.60
N PHE A 52 -0.04 14.97 -16.03
CA PHE A 52 -1.18 14.12 -15.72
C PHE A 52 -0.98 12.67 -16.16
N GLU A 53 -0.40 12.47 -17.35
CA GLU A 53 -0.07 11.13 -17.88
C GLU A 53 0.95 10.40 -16.99
N ALA A 54 2.00 11.09 -16.54
CA ALA A 54 3.01 10.51 -15.65
C ALA A 54 2.40 10.12 -14.30
N VAL A 55 1.53 10.96 -13.72
CA VAL A 55 0.85 10.67 -12.45
C VAL A 55 -0.06 9.45 -12.59
N ILE A 56 -0.84 9.35 -13.66
CA ILE A 56 -1.70 8.18 -13.92
C ILE A 56 -0.85 6.92 -14.08
N THR A 57 0.24 6.99 -14.85
CA THR A 57 1.11 5.84 -15.10
C THR A 57 1.75 5.36 -13.80
N TYR A 58 2.30 6.29 -13.01
CA TYR A 58 2.87 6.03 -11.69
C TYR A 58 1.85 5.38 -10.73
N LEU A 59 0.66 5.95 -10.62
CA LEU A 59 -0.39 5.42 -9.74
C LEU A 59 -0.88 4.05 -10.23
N GLY A 60 -1.12 3.90 -11.53
CA GLY A 60 -1.56 2.65 -12.13
C GLY A 60 -0.57 1.52 -11.92
N PHE A 61 0.72 1.79 -12.14
CA PHE A 61 1.79 0.83 -11.89
C PHE A 61 1.86 0.46 -10.40
N THR A 62 1.93 1.45 -9.52
CA THR A 62 2.06 1.25 -8.06
C THR A 62 0.88 0.47 -7.47
N LEU A 63 -0.35 0.82 -7.86
CA LEU A 63 -1.56 0.12 -7.40
C LEU A 63 -1.64 -1.30 -7.95
N THR A 64 -1.26 -1.52 -9.21
CA THR A 64 -1.22 -2.87 -9.81
C THR A 64 -0.18 -3.73 -9.11
N LEU A 65 1.01 -3.19 -8.83
CA LEU A 65 2.07 -3.89 -8.11
C LEU A 65 1.66 -4.25 -6.68
N SER A 66 1.09 -3.30 -5.95
CA SER A 66 0.56 -3.53 -4.59
C SER A 66 -0.55 -4.59 -4.58
N SER A 67 -1.47 -4.53 -5.54
CA SER A 67 -2.54 -5.52 -5.69
C SER A 67 -2.01 -6.90 -6.04
N PHE A 68 -1.03 -6.98 -6.94
CA PHE A 68 -0.33 -8.21 -7.30
C PHE A 68 0.33 -8.84 -6.07
N MET A 69 1.07 -8.06 -5.28
CA MET A 69 1.69 -8.52 -4.03
C MET A 69 0.65 -9.00 -3.02
N THR A 70 -0.48 -8.31 -2.91
CA THR A 70 -1.58 -8.69 -2.00
C THR A 70 -2.16 -10.05 -2.39
N VAL A 71 -2.46 -10.27 -3.68
CA VAL A 71 -3.00 -11.55 -4.16
C VAL A 71 -1.97 -12.67 -4.04
N LEU A 72 -0.69 -12.38 -4.32
CA LEU A 72 0.40 -13.33 -4.10
C LEU A 72 0.50 -13.71 -2.62
N GLY A 73 0.32 -12.72 -1.73
CA GLY A 73 0.25 -12.92 -0.28
C GLY A 73 -0.84 -13.90 0.16
N VAL A 74 -1.97 -13.98 -0.57
CA VAL A 74 -3.02 -14.97 -0.29
C VAL A 74 -2.50 -16.39 -0.51
N PHE A 75 -1.71 -16.65 -1.56
CA PHE A 75 -1.10 -17.95 -1.79
C PHE A 75 -0.08 -18.30 -0.71
N ILE A 76 0.78 -17.35 -0.33
CA ILE A 76 1.76 -17.52 0.75
C ILE A 76 1.06 -17.81 2.08
N HIS A 77 0.03 -17.03 2.42
CA HIS A 77 -0.73 -17.21 3.65
C HIS A 77 -1.42 -18.58 3.67
N ARG A 78 -1.86 -19.06 2.50
CA ARG A 78 -2.45 -20.39 2.36
C ARG A 78 -1.48 -21.52 2.67
N PHE A 79 -0.22 -21.35 2.27
CA PHE A 79 0.85 -22.32 2.50
C PHE A 79 1.37 -22.26 3.94
N LYS A 80 1.51 -21.05 4.50
CA LYS A 80 2.06 -20.83 5.86
C LYS A 80 1.05 -21.15 6.97
N TYR A 81 -0.25 -20.92 6.74
CA TYR A 81 -1.32 -21.14 7.73
C TYR A 81 -2.40 -22.06 7.15
N PRO A 82 -2.12 -23.37 7.05
CA PRO A 82 -3.05 -24.34 6.44
C PRO A 82 -4.27 -24.65 7.33
N THR A 83 -4.16 -24.52 8.65
CA THR A 83 -5.16 -24.94 9.64
C THR A 83 -6.11 -23.83 10.11
N VAL A 84 -5.96 -22.60 9.63
CA VAL A 84 -6.84 -21.49 10.02
C VAL A 84 -8.21 -21.65 9.37
N ASP A 85 -9.27 -21.46 10.15
CA ASP A 85 -10.65 -21.45 9.65
C ASP A 85 -10.84 -20.34 8.62
N ARG A 86 -11.43 -20.69 7.47
CA ARG A 86 -11.62 -19.76 6.34
C ARG A 86 -13.11 -19.58 6.07
N PRO A 87 -13.74 -18.53 6.63
CA PRO A 87 -15.16 -18.23 6.40
C PRO A 87 -15.47 -17.96 4.92
N TYR A 88 -14.48 -17.46 4.18
CA TYR A 88 -14.59 -17.18 2.76
C TYR A 88 -13.49 -17.87 1.96
N LYS A 89 -13.88 -18.49 0.83
CA LYS A 89 -12.96 -19.01 -0.18
C LYS A 89 -13.29 -18.33 -1.50
N THR A 90 -12.26 -17.86 -2.20
CA THR A 90 -12.42 -17.28 -3.54
C THR A 90 -13.05 -18.29 -4.48
N TRP A 91 -14.10 -17.86 -5.19
CA TRP A 91 -14.76 -18.70 -6.18
C TRP A 91 -13.79 -19.02 -7.33
N GLY A 92 -13.70 -20.30 -7.71
CA GLY A 92 -12.76 -20.76 -8.72
C GLY A 92 -11.28 -20.77 -8.28
N TYR A 93 -11.00 -20.75 -6.98
CA TYR A 93 -9.64 -20.94 -6.48
C TYR A 93 -9.10 -22.34 -6.86
N PRO A 94 -7.87 -22.46 -7.41
CA PRO A 94 -6.83 -21.43 -7.55
C PRO A 94 -6.77 -20.73 -8.92
N VAL A 95 -7.66 -21.03 -9.86
CA VAL A 95 -7.58 -20.55 -11.24
C VAL A 95 -7.82 -19.05 -11.34
N THR A 96 -8.84 -18.54 -10.64
CA THR A 96 -9.20 -17.11 -10.72
C THR A 96 -8.09 -16.18 -10.20
N PRO A 97 -7.43 -16.43 -9.05
CA PRO A 97 -6.36 -15.54 -8.60
C PRO A 97 -5.07 -15.75 -9.40
N LEU A 98 -4.83 -16.94 -9.97
CA LEU A 98 -3.67 -17.20 -10.82
C LEU A 98 -3.77 -16.45 -12.14
N LEU A 99 -4.97 -16.40 -12.73
CA LEU A 99 -5.24 -15.61 -13.94
C LEU A 99 -5.07 -14.11 -13.66
N PHE A 100 -5.55 -13.61 -12.50
CA PHE A 100 -5.31 -12.24 -12.08
C PHE A 100 -3.81 -11.94 -11.97
N LEU A 101 -3.04 -12.81 -11.30
CA LEU A 101 -1.59 -12.65 -11.18
C LEU A 101 -0.91 -12.63 -12.56
N ALA A 102 -1.30 -13.51 -13.47
CA ALA A 102 -0.73 -13.56 -14.82
C ALA A 102 -0.99 -12.26 -15.60
N ILE A 103 -2.22 -11.75 -15.58
CA ILE A 103 -2.58 -10.50 -16.26
C ILE A 103 -1.90 -9.30 -15.61
N SER A 104 -1.92 -9.21 -14.28
CA SER A 104 -1.24 -8.12 -13.57
C SER A 104 0.26 -8.12 -13.83
N LEU A 105 0.89 -9.29 -13.85
CA LEU A 105 2.32 -9.42 -14.19
C LEU A 105 2.60 -8.97 -15.62
N TRP A 106 1.75 -9.36 -16.57
CA TRP A 106 1.86 -8.91 -17.96
C TRP A 106 1.77 -7.39 -18.07
N ILE A 107 0.78 -6.78 -17.41
CA ILE A 107 0.60 -5.31 -17.38
C ILE A 107 1.82 -4.63 -16.76
N LEU A 108 2.35 -5.15 -15.66
CA LEU A 108 3.53 -4.58 -15.00
C LEU A 108 4.75 -4.62 -15.92
N ILE A 109 4.99 -5.74 -16.62
CA ILE A 109 6.10 -5.86 -17.57
C ILE A 109 5.92 -4.88 -18.74
N PHE A 110 4.71 -4.80 -19.28
CA PHE A 110 4.39 -3.89 -20.39
C PHE A 110 4.64 -2.43 -20.01
N VAL A 111 4.09 -1.98 -18.88
CA VAL A 111 4.24 -0.60 -18.40
C VAL A 111 5.70 -0.31 -18.02
N PHE A 112 6.43 -1.28 -17.47
CA PHE A 112 7.85 -1.13 -17.16
C PHE A 112 8.70 -0.91 -18.42
N GLN A 113 8.35 -1.56 -19.54
CA GLN A 113 9.05 -1.37 -20.81
C GLN A 113 8.69 -0.04 -21.50
N ASP A 114 7.42 0.35 -21.45
CA ASP A 114 6.93 1.57 -22.12
C ASP A 114 7.33 2.85 -21.36
N LYS A 115 7.23 2.81 -20.03
CA LYS A 115 7.40 3.97 -19.13
C LYS A 115 8.31 3.59 -17.93
N PRO A 116 9.61 3.39 -18.18
CA PRO A 116 10.54 2.87 -17.16
C PRO A 116 10.78 3.86 -16.01
N VAL A 117 10.74 5.17 -16.28
CA VAL A 117 11.01 6.20 -15.26
C VAL A 117 9.90 6.21 -14.20
N GLU A 118 8.64 6.24 -14.64
CA GLU A 118 7.46 6.22 -13.76
C GLU A 118 7.35 4.89 -13.00
N SER A 119 7.68 3.78 -13.67
CA SER A 119 7.67 2.45 -13.07
C SER A 119 8.76 2.29 -12.00
N LEU A 120 9.97 2.79 -12.26
CA LEU A 120 11.06 2.82 -11.28
C LEU A 120 10.72 3.73 -10.09
N ALA A 121 10.05 4.85 -10.33
CA ALA A 121 9.57 5.70 -9.24
C ALA A 121 8.55 4.96 -8.36
N GLY A 122 7.60 4.22 -8.96
CA GLY A 122 6.62 3.39 -8.24
C GLY A 122 7.27 2.28 -7.41
N LEU A 123 8.20 1.54 -8.02
CA LEU A 123 9.05 0.55 -7.35
C LEU A 123 9.84 1.17 -6.20
N GLY A 124 10.43 2.35 -6.43
CA GLY A 124 11.16 3.12 -5.43
C GLY A 124 10.28 3.49 -4.24
N THR A 125 9.05 3.96 -4.48
CA THR A 125 8.09 4.29 -3.42
C THR A 125 7.75 3.08 -2.56
N ILE A 126 7.49 1.91 -3.18
CA ILE A 126 7.21 0.68 -2.43
C ILE A 126 8.47 0.22 -1.66
N ALA A 127 9.64 0.28 -2.30
CA ALA A 127 10.91 -0.08 -1.68
C ALA A 127 11.27 0.83 -0.51
N LEU A 128 10.92 2.13 -0.55
CA LEU A 128 11.07 3.06 0.56
C LEU A 128 10.21 2.69 1.78
N GLY A 129 9.15 1.89 1.59
CA GLY A 129 8.38 1.33 2.70
C GLY A 129 9.19 0.37 3.59
N LEU A 130 10.14 -0.38 3.02
CA LEU A 130 11.00 -1.33 3.77
C LEU A 130 11.90 -0.66 4.80
N PRO A 131 12.74 0.35 4.48
CA PRO A 131 13.56 1.01 5.47
C PRO A 131 12.69 1.71 6.52
N VAL A 132 11.59 2.35 6.11
CA VAL A 132 10.64 2.95 7.07
C VAL A 132 10.12 1.90 8.05
N TYR A 133 9.74 0.71 7.57
CA TYR A 133 9.33 -0.41 8.43
C TYR A 133 10.46 -0.86 9.38
N LEU A 134 11.67 -1.09 8.86
CA LEU A 134 12.80 -1.59 9.66
C LEU A 134 13.22 -0.61 10.76
N PHE A 135 13.23 0.70 10.48
CA PHE A 135 13.62 1.72 11.46
C PHE A 135 12.50 2.07 12.42
N ALA A 136 11.24 2.12 11.96
CA ALA A 136 10.15 2.68 12.75
C ALA A 136 9.23 1.62 13.39
N ALA A 137 9.08 0.42 12.79
CA ALA A 137 8.16 -0.62 13.27
C ALA A 137 8.85 -1.77 14.03
N LYS A 138 10.15 -2.01 13.80
CA LYS A 138 10.90 -3.08 14.49
C LYS A 138 10.90 -2.95 16.02
N ASN A 139 10.86 -1.72 16.53
CA ASN A 139 10.88 -1.45 17.99
C ASN A 139 9.55 -1.77 18.72
N LYS A 140 8.46 -2.11 18.02
CA LYS A 140 7.15 -2.35 18.67
C LYS A 140 6.48 -3.67 18.31
N LEU A 141 6.74 -4.23 17.12
CA LEU A 141 6.18 -5.54 16.75
C LEU A 141 6.79 -6.72 17.53
N VAL A 142 8.01 -6.57 18.06
CA VAL A 142 8.65 -7.57 18.95
C VAL A 142 8.01 -7.59 20.34
N SER A 143 7.32 -6.53 20.76
CA SER A 143 6.69 -6.47 22.10
C SER A 143 5.28 -7.04 22.19
N SER A 144 4.62 -7.35 21.05
CA SER A 144 3.30 -8.01 21.06
C SER A 144 3.39 -9.54 21.04
N ASP A 145 4.49 -10.12 20.53
CA ASP A 145 4.71 -11.59 20.53
C ASP A 145 5.08 -12.15 21.93
N SER A 146 5.27 -11.30 22.94
CA SER A 146 5.60 -11.71 24.31
C SER A 146 4.43 -11.66 25.30
N GLN A 147 3.19 -11.48 24.83
CA GLN A 147 1.99 -11.42 25.68
C GLN A 147 0.89 -12.43 25.32
N ASP A 148 1.14 -13.33 24.36
CA ASP A 148 0.25 -14.47 24.06
C ASP A 148 0.76 -15.77 24.73
#